data_AF-A0A7S4RR12-F1
#
_entry.id   AF-A0A7S4RR12-F1
#
_cell.length_a   1.000
_cell.length_b   1.000
_cell.length_c   1.000
_cell.angle_alpha   90.00
_cell.angle_beta   90.00
_cell.angle_gamma   90.00
#
_symmetry.space_group_name_H-M   'P 1'
#
loop_
_entity.id
_entity.type
_entity.pdbx_description
1 polymer ?
#
loop_
_entity_poly.entity_id
_entity_poly.type
_entity_poly.pdbx_seq_one_letter_code
_entity_poly.pdbx_strand_id
1 'polypeptide(L)'
;LAAWIRQQRVSYKENTLISNHTQKLNSIGFIWDLCGHSWNEKFDQLCAFKAQSGHCCVSQNDVQNTSLAAWIRQLRVSYKENTLSSNHTQQLNSIGFIWDIREHAWNEQFDELCAFKRNNGHCNVP
;
A
#
# COMPACT_ATOMS: atom_id res chain seq x y z
N LEU A 1 8.27 -16.82 -25.90
CA LEU A 1 6.99 -16.51 -25.19
C LEU A 1 6.95 -15.11 -24.59
N ALA A 2 7.94 -14.70 -23.77
CA ALA A 2 7.95 -13.37 -23.13
C ALA A 2 7.87 -12.17 -24.10
N ALA A 3 8.57 -12.24 -25.23
CA ALA A 3 8.51 -11.20 -26.27
C ALA A 3 7.11 -11.05 -26.89
N TRP A 4 6.40 -12.16 -27.08
CA TRP A 4 5.04 -12.17 -27.60
C TRP A 4 4.04 -11.58 -26.59
N ILE A 5 4.17 -11.94 -25.31
CA ILE A 5 3.37 -11.34 -24.22
C ILE A 5 3.58 -9.82 -24.15
N ARG A 6 4.82 -9.36 -24.27
CA ARG A 6 5.14 -7.93 -24.31
C ARG A 6 4.44 -7.23 -25.47
N GLN A 7 4.44 -7.85 -26.65
CA GLN A 7 3.76 -7.31 -27.82
C GLN A 7 2.24 -7.21 -27.60
N GLN A 8 1.60 -8.22 -27.02
CA GLN A 8 0.16 -8.16 -26.71
C GLN A 8 -0.18 -7.00 -25.78
N ARG A 9 0.64 -6.75 -24.75
CA ARG A 9 0.44 -5.62 -23.82
C ARG A 9 0.61 -4.26 -24.49
N VAL A 10 1.60 -4.12 -25.38
CA VAL A 10 1.79 -2.89 -26.16
C VAL A 10 0.58 -2.63 -27.05
N SER A 11 0.14 -3.63 -27.82
CA SER A 11 -1.03 -3.50 -28.69
C SER A 11 -2.33 -3.22 -27.94
N TYR A 12 -2.50 -3.79 -26.73
CA TYR A 12 -3.64 -3.48 -25.87
C TYR A 12 -3.61 -2.02 -25.39
N LYS A 13 -2.45 -1.52 -24.95
CA LYS A 13 -2.29 -0.13 -24.49
C LYS A 13 -2.52 0.88 -25.61
N GLU A 14 -2.16 0.54 -26.84
CA GLU A 14 -2.36 1.37 -28.03
C GLU A 14 -3.78 1.27 -28.61
N ASN A 15 -4.66 0.45 -28.01
CA ASN A 15 -6.00 0.13 -28.52
C ASN A 15 -6.00 -0.47 -29.94
N THR A 16 -4.88 -1.04 -30.38
CA THR A 16 -4.71 -1.67 -31.70
C THR A 16 -5.00 -3.17 -31.68
N LEU A 17 -5.20 -3.75 -30.48
CA LEU A 17 -5.47 -5.17 -30.33
C LEU A 17 -6.92 -5.50 -30.73
N ILE A 18 -7.06 -6.49 -31.62
CA ILE A 18 -8.36 -6.98 -32.11
C ILE A 18 -9.19 -7.51 -30.93
N SER A 19 -10.46 -7.08 -30.85
CA SER A 19 -11.40 -7.43 -29.77
C SER A 19 -11.46 -8.94 -29.45
N ASN A 20 -11.45 -9.81 -30.47
CA ASN A 20 -11.46 -11.26 -30.30
C ASN A 20 -10.19 -11.79 -29.58
N HIS A 21 -9.02 -11.20 -29.81
CA HIS A 21 -7.79 -11.56 -29.10
C HIS A 21 -7.83 -11.10 -27.64
N THR A 22 -8.34 -9.89 -27.40
CA THR A 22 -8.57 -9.38 -26.04
C THR A 22 -9.51 -10.30 -25.26
N GLN A 23 -10.62 -10.74 -25.86
CA GLN A 23 -11.57 -11.65 -25.21
C GLN A 23 -10.95 -13.00 -24.85
N LYS A 24 -10.16 -13.62 -25.75
CA LYS A 24 -9.47 -14.88 -25.48
C LYS A 24 -8.42 -14.78 -24.38
N LEU A 25 -7.70 -13.65 -24.32
CA LEU A 25 -6.72 -13.41 -23.27
C LEU A 25 -7.42 -13.12 -21.93
N ASN A 26 -8.52 -12.37 -21.94
CA ASN A 26 -9.33 -12.13 -20.74
C ASN A 26 -9.95 -13.43 -20.19
N SER A 27 -10.40 -14.35 -21.06
CA SER A 27 -11.05 -15.60 -20.63
C SER A 27 -10.10 -16.55 -19.89
N ILE A 28 -8.79 -16.40 -20.07
CA ILE A 28 -7.76 -17.16 -19.33
C ILE A 28 -7.18 -16.38 -18.14
N GLY A 29 -7.78 -15.23 -17.79
CA GLY A 29 -7.30 -14.38 -16.70
C GLY A 29 -5.98 -13.67 -17.01
N PHE A 30 -5.70 -13.35 -18.27
CA PHE A 30 -4.43 -12.72 -18.65
C PHE A 30 -4.27 -11.33 -18.03
N ILE A 31 -3.17 -11.15 -17.29
CA ILE A 31 -2.86 -9.90 -16.61
C ILE A 31 -2.17 -8.93 -17.58
N TRP A 32 -2.88 -7.86 -17.94
CA TRP A 32 -2.41 -6.80 -18.83
C TRP A 32 -1.37 -5.89 -18.17
N ASP A 33 -1.60 -5.52 -16.91
CA ASP A 33 -0.68 -4.71 -16.10
C ASP A 33 -0.18 -5.52 -14.90
N LEU A 34 1.01 -6.10 -15.01
CA LEU A 34 1.63 -6.84 -13.91
C LEU A 34 1.95 -5.93 -12.72
N CYS A 35 2.32 -4.68 -12.99
CA CYS A 35 2.67 -3.74 -11.93
C CYS A 35 1.42 -3.39 -11.12
N GLY A 36 0.34 -2.99 -11.79
CA GLY A 36 -0.96 -2.74 -11.16
C GLY A 36 -1.56 -3.96 -10.47
N HIS A 37 -1.43 -5.15 -11.05
CA HIS A 37 -1.87 -6.40 -10.40
C HIS A 37 -1.09 -6.68 -9.12
N SER A 38 0.25 -6.56 -9.17
CA SER A 38 1.10 -6.75 -7.99
C SER A 38 0.80 -5.72 -6.89
N TRP A 39 0.42 -4.49 -7.26
CA TRP A 39 -0.04 -3.47 -6.33
C TRP A 39 -1.33 -3.89 -5.63
N ASN A 40 -2.37 -4.24 -6.41
CA ASN A 40 -3.67 -4.62 -5.87
C ASN A 40 -3.56 -5.82 -4.92
N GLU A 41 -2.82 -6.87 -5.30
CA GLU A 41 -2.59 -8.02 -4.42
C GLU A 41 -1.92 -7.64 -3.10
N LYS A 42 -0.93 -6.73 -3.14
CA LYS A 42 -0.24 -6.25 -1.94
C LYS A 42 -1.10 -5.35 -1.08
N PHE A 43 -1.89 -4.49 -1.72
CA PHE A 43 -2.86 -3.65 -1.05
C PHE A 43 -3.95 -4.47 -0.36
N ASP A 44 -4.45 -5.52 -1.01
CA ASP A 44 -5.44 -6.44 -0.42
C ASP A 44 -4.83 -7.21 0.76
N GLN A 45 -3.57 -7.67 0.65
CA GLN A 45 -2.84 -8.26 1.78
C GLN A 45 -2.71 -7.29 2.96
N LEU A 46 -2.44 -6.00 2.69
CA LEU A 46 -2.37 -4.98 3.73
C LEU A 46 -3.74 -4.73 4.39
N CYS A 47 -4.82 -4.69 3.59
CA CYS A 47 -6.17 -4.56 4.11
C CYS A 47 -6.56 -5.75 5.00
N ALA A 48 -6.23 -6.97 4.59
CA ALA A 48 -6.46 -8.17 5.38
C ALA A 48 -5.64 -8.15 6.68
N PHE A 49 -4.37 -7.73 6.62
CA PHE A 49 -3.53 -7.58 7.81
C PHE A 49 -4.09 -6.53 8.77
N LYS A 50 -4.56 -5.40 8.26
CA LYS A 50 -5.21 -4.36 9.08
C LYS A 50 -6.47 -4.89 9.75
N ALA A 51 -7.29 -5.66 9.04
CA ALA A 51 -8.50 -6.25 9.60
C ALA A 51 -8.20 -7.24 10.74
N GLN A 52 -7.07 -7.95 10.67
CA GLN A 52 -6.66 -8.93 11.68
C GLN A 52 -5.95 -8.29 12.89
N SER A 53 -5.04 -7.35 12.65
CA SER A 53 -4.17 -6.77 13.70
C SER A 53 -4.68 -5.43 14.25
N GLY A 54 -5.66 -4.80 13.58
CA GLY A 54 -6.14 -3.46 13.90
C GLY A 54 -5.24 -2.33 13.41
N HIS A 55 -4.04 -2.63 12.89
CA HIS A 55 -3.06 -1.63 12.47
C HIS A 55 -2.34 -2.01 11.17
N CYS A 56 -1.74 -1.05 10.48
CA CYS A 56 -0.97 -1.30 9.25
C CYS A 56 0.52 -1.55 9.49
N CYS A 57 0.95 -1.69 10.76
CA CYS A 57 2.35 -1.85 11.14
C CYS A 57 2.78 -3.33 11.09
N VAL A 58 3.26 -3.76 9.92
CA VAL A 58 3.87 -5.10 9.77
C VAL A 58 5.32 -5.05 10.26
N SER A 59 5.68 -5.93 11.21
CA SER A 59 7.06 -6.06 11.68
C SER A 59 7.95 -6.67 10.61
N GLN A 60 9.20 -6.20 10.50
CA GLN A 60 10.18 -6.77 9.57
C GLN A 60 10.59 -8.20 9.92
N ASN A 61 10.43 -8.59 11.19
CA ASN A 61 10.76 -9.93 11.68
C ASN A 61 9.59 -10.91 11.57
N ASP A 62 8.44 -10.48 11.03
CA ASP A 62 7.30 -11.36 10.83
C ASP A 62 7.56 -12.27 9.62
N VAL A 63 7.95 -13.52 9.92
CA VAL A 63 8.29 -14.53 8.91
C VAL A 63 7.12 -14.81 7.97
N GLN A 64 5.87 -14.73 8.46
CA GLN A 64 4.68 -14.96 7.63
C GLN A 64 4.41 -13.81 6.67
N ASN A 65 4.75 -12.58 7.08
CA ASN A 65 4.47 -11.36 6.31
C ASN A 65 5.73 -10.68 5.74
N THR A 66 6.85 -11.39 5.65
CA THR A 66 8.14 -10.86 5.16
C THR A 66 8.01 -10.10 3.83
N SER A 67 7.22 -10.64 2.89
CA SER A 67 7.00 -10.02 1.58
C SER A 67 6.20 -8.71 1.67
N LEU A 68 5.22 -8.64 2.58
CA LEU A 68 4.43 -7.43 2.82
C LEU A 68 5.25 -6.36 3.56
N ALA A 69 6.08 -6.78 4.54
CA ALA A 69 7.00 -5.88 5.24
C ALA A 69 8.02 -5.23 4.31
N ALA A 70 8.59 -6.00 3.37
CA ALA A 70 9.49 -5.47 2.35
C ALA A 70 8.79 -4.47 1.42
N TRP A 71 7.55 -4.76 1.00
CA TRP A 71 6.74 -3.85 0.20
C TRP A 71 6.42 -2.54 0.95
N ILE A 72 6.00 -2.61 2.22
CA ILE A 72 5.78 -1.43 3.07
C ILE A 72 7.04 -0.57 3.20
N ARG A 73 8.20 -1.20 3.37
CA ARG A 73 9.48 -0.47 3.41
C ARG A 73 9.71 0.28 2.10
N GLN A 74 9.50 -0.37 0.96
CA GLN A 74 9.62 0.27 -0.35
C GLN A 74 8.63 1.42 -0.50
N LEU A 75 7.37 1.26 -0.08
CA LEU A 75 6.38 2.34 -0.09
C LEU A 75 6.85 3.57 0.67
N ARG A 76 7.39 3.41 1.88
CA ARG A 76 7.85 4.53 2.70
C ARG A 76 9.05 5.24 2.08
N VAL A 77 9.96 4.48 1.45
CA VAL A 77 11.08 5.07 0.68
C VAL A 77 10.55 5.85 -0.52
N SER A 78 9.69 5.25 -1.34
CA SER A 78 9.12 5.91 -2.52
C SER A 78 8.27 7.12 -2.17
N TYR A 79 7.56 7.11 -1.04
CA TYR A 79 6.83 8.26 -0.53
C TYR A 79 7.78 9.40 -0.13
N LYS A 80 8.86 9.09 0.59
CA LYS A 80 9.89 10.07 0.98
C LYS A 80 10.61 10.67 -0.23
N GLU A 81 10.83 9.87 -1.27
CA GLU A 81 11.44 10.29 -2.53
C GLU A 81 10.47 10.98 -3.50
N ASN A 82 9.18 11.09 -3.15
CA ASN A 82 8.11 11.59 -4.01
C ASN A 82 7.98 10.84 -5.36
N THR A 83 8.38 9.57 -5.40
CA THR A 83 8.29 8.70 -6.58
C THR A 83 7.04 7.83 -6.57
N LEU A 84 6.31 7.79 -5.45
CA LEU A 84 5.04 7.08 -5.35
C LEU A 84 3.91 7.84 -6.06
N SER A 85 3.14 7.14 -6.89
CA SER A 85 1.98 7.70 -7.58
C SER A 85 0.96 8.29 -6.59
N SER A 86 0.39 9.45 -6.93
CA SER A 86 -0.62 10.12 -6.09
C SER A 86 -1.83 9.23 -5.82
N ASN A 87 -2.26 8.42 -6.79
CA ASN A 87 -3.37 7.48 -6.63
C ASN A 87 -3.05 6.40 -5.57
N HIS A 88 -1.84 5.85 -5.60
CA HIS A 88 -1.38 4.86 -4.62
C HIS A 88 -1.29 5.46 -3.21
N THR A 89 -0.80 6.69 -3.09
CA THR A 89 -0.78 7.43 -1.83
C THR A 89 -2.19 7.65 -1.30
N GLN A 90 -3.15 8.04 -2.14
CA GLN A 90 -4.54 8.24 -1.75
C GLN A 90 -5.19 6.93 -1.27
N GLN A 91 -4.95 5.81 -1.95
CA GLN A 91 -5.44 4.49 -1.52
C GLN A 91 -4.89 4.08 -0.16
N LEU A 92 -3.61 4.33 0.11
CA LEU A 92 -3.01 4.02 1.42
C LEU A 92 -3.54 4.96 2.51
N ASN A 93 -3.72 6.24 2.20
CA ASN A 93 -4.29 7.20 3.15
C ASN A 93 -5.74 6.88 3.50
N SER A 94 -6.55 6.37 2.56
CA SER A 94 -7.95 6.03 2.82
C SER A 94 -8.11 4.87 3.82
N ILE A 95 -7.12 3.98 3.89
CA ILE A 95 -7.05 2.92 4.90
C ILE A 95 -6.30 3.37 6.17
N GLY A 96 -5.99 4.66 6.34
CA GLY A 96 -5.28 5.17 7.51
C GLY A 96 -3.86 4.62 7.65
N PHE A 97 -3.17 4.41 6.52
CA PHE A 97 -1.80 3.91 6.56
C PHE A 97 -0.86 4.91 7.21
N ILE A 98 -0.08 4.44 8.19
CA ILE A 98 0.88 5.26 8.92
C ILE A 98 2.23 5.24 8.19
N TRP A 99 2.59 6.40 7.61
CA TRP A 99 3.85 6.60 6.90
C TRP A 99 5.06 6.65 7.84
N ASP A 100 4.93 7.39 8.94
CA ASP A 100 5.94 7.50 9.99
C ASP A 100 5.35 7.07 11.33
N ILE A 101 5.78 5.90 11.81
CA ILE A 101 5.32 5.30 13.06
C ILE A 101 5.77 6.14 14.26
N ARG A 102 6.98 6.71 14.20
CA ARG A 102 7.53 7.48 15.32
C ARG A 102 6.79 8.80 15.48
N GLU A 103 6.56 9.47 14.36
CA GLU A 103 5.76 10.70 14.31
C GLU A 103 4.33 10.43 14.80
N HIS A 104 3.71 9.34 14.34
CA HIS A 104 2.37 8.99 14.79
C HIS A 104 2.32 8.72 16.30
N ALA A 105 3.22 7.90 16.83
CA ALA A 105 3.29 7.60 18.27
C ALA A 105 3.58 8.86 19.11
N TRP A 106 4.43 9.75 18.60
CA TRP A 106 4.71 11.03 19.26
C TRP A 106 3.47 11.92 19.33
N ASN A 107 2.71 12.00 18.22
CA ASN A 107 1.47 12.78 18.17
C ASN A 107 0.40 12.19 19.10
N GLU A 108 0.27 10.86 19.18
CA GLU A 108 -0.64 10.21 20.14
C GLU A 108 -0.27 10.57 21.59
N GLN A 109 1.01 10.48 21.96
CA GLN A 109 1.49 10.85 23.30
C GLN A 109 1.28 12.34 23.59
N PHE A 110 1.47 13.20 22.59
CA PHE A 110 1.24 14.63 22.72
C PHE A 110 -0.25 14.95 22.94
N ASP A 111 -1.14 14.28 22.21
CA ASP A 111 -2.58 14.42 22.38
C ASP A 111 -3.05 13.95 23.76
N GLU A 112 -2.49 12.84 24.26
CA GLU A 112 -2.71 12.38 25.63
C GLU A 112 -2.25 13.41 26.67
N LEU A 113 -1.06 14.00 26.49
CA LEU A 113 -0.55 15.05 27.36
C LEU A 113 -1.46 16.29 27.33
N CYS A 114 -1.96 16.67 26.16
CA CYS A 114 -2.94 17.74 26.01
C CYS A 114 -4.25 17.44 26.77
N ALA A 115 -4.76 16.22 26.67
CA ALA A 115 -5.94 15.79 27.43
C ALA A 115 -5.68 15.82 28.94
N PHE A 116 -4.52 15.34 29.39
CA PHE A 116 -4.12 15.39 30.79
C PHE A 116 -4.04 16.83 31.30
N LYS A 117 -3.44 17.75 30.54
CA LYS A 117 -3.37 19.17 30.89
C LYS A 117 -4.75 19.80 30.99
N ARG A 118 -5.68 19.48 30.09
CA ARG A 118 -7.07 19.99 30.16
C ARG A 118 -7.78 19.54 31.44
N ASN A 119 -7.55 18.31 31.88
CA ASN A 119 -8.22 17.74 33.04
C ASN A 119 -7.57 18.14 34.38
N ASN A 120 -6.24 18.31 34.41
CA ASN A 120 -5.47 18.52 35.65
C ASN A 120 -4.89 19.94 35.79
N GLY A 121 -4.95 20.76 34.73
CA GLY A 121 -4.38 22.11 34.70
C GLY A 121 -2.86 22.17 34.57
N HIS A 122 -2.16 21.03 34.60
CA HIS A 122 -0.70 20.93 34.48
C HIS A 122 -0.25 19.72 33.65
N CYS A 123 1.03 19.67 33.27
CA CYS A 123 1.63 18.57 32.50
C CYS A 123 2.45 17.57 33.34
N ASN A 124 2.51 17.73 34.67
CA ASN A 124 3.17 16.75 35.54
C ASN A 124 2.32 15.47 35.64
N VAL A 125 2.60 14.52 34.75
CA VAL A 125 2.07 13.16 34.82
C VAL A 125 2.81 12.42 35.95
N PRO A 126 2.10 11.80 36.92
CA PRO A 126 2.70 11.09 38.06
C PRO A 126 3.56 9.88 37.70
#